data_AF-A0A523C0P2-F1
#
_entry.id   AF-A0A523C0P2-F1
#
_cell.length_a   1.000
_cell.length_b   1.000
_cell.length_c   1.000
_cell.angle_alpha   90.00
_cell.angle_beta   90.00
_cell.angle_gamma   90.00
#
_symmetry.space_group_name_H-M   'P 1'
#
loop_
_entity.id
_entity.type
_entity.pdbx_description
1 polymer ?
#
loop_
_entity_poly.entity_id
_entity_poly.type
_entity_poly.pdbx_seq_one_letter_code
_entity_poly.pdbx_strand_id
1 'polypeptide(L)'
;MLLFRRPAGPGDKVGSGREGRTTRSRQTGPGPRPGQMAMGWVLFLLFLLLLPGKAQATEWQWRDPNPPAHPGFLTPLPNGNVLVCRNAYSGPSVVEVTPAGEVVWEEKNIQAASALRLENGNTLIADSGAPAAPFYPRVVEVTPAGETVWEYRLPGRGRAPRYAERLENGHTLITTARGVLEVDPAGKTVWSFSQGLVYPARATRLENGNTLIVDAGFNGGRVLEVSSDAAVVWAYGDGSAGTAVGQLTRPTGAWRLENGDTIILDSGAYRWLEVDPEGRPVAVTGFLEVYQKFPVLNTWAGWVENKTLYLSATLTSGSSLFLVTSPPGVQVYVNNEWLYPEELPLVRDGVLLVPARPVAERLRITLHWDGNTKTLTMFRGDQSLVLTLDQPQALRNGQPVTLSQALQLRHGTSYVPAEAFGYLQGIESSYNQEEGRLDFRTGENNGQQPQP
;
A
#
# COMPACT_ATOMS: atom_id res chain seq x y z
N MET A 1 -38.46 30.35 13.39
CA MET A 1 -39.61 30.50 14.30
C MET A 1 -40.21 29.12 14.53
N LEU A 2 -39.83 28.46 15.62
CA LEU A 2 -40.58 27.39 16.29
C LEU A 2 -39.83 27.04 17.59
N LEU A 3 -40.48 27.41 18.70
CA LEU A 3 -40.04 27.31 20.08
C LEU A 3 -40.29 25.89 20.61
N PHE A 4 -39.33 25.32 21.35
CA PHE A 4 -39.59 24.19 22.24
C PHE A 4 -39.59 24.64 23.70
N ARG A 5 -40.71 24.34 24.38
CA ARG A 5 -40.96 24.56 25.81
C ARG A 5 -40.26 23.51 26.66
N ARG A 6 -39.81 23.94 27.85
CA ARG A 6 -39.41 23.10 29.01
C ARG A 6 -40.63 22.44 29.67
N PRO A 7 -40.36 21.47 30.57
CA PRO A 7 -40.88 21.57 31.95
C PRO A 7 -39.79 21.43 33.04
N ALA A 8 -40.07 22.00 34.22
CA ALA A 8 -39.35 21.90 35.51
C ALA A 8 -39.82 20.64 36.27
N GLY A 9 -39.02 19.92 37.07
CA GLY A 9 -38.37 20.21 38.38
C GLY A 9 -38.56 18.95 39.28
N PRO A 10 -38.29 18.91 40.62
CA PRO A 10 -37.24 19.48 41.48
C PRO A 10 -36.20 18.39 41.91
N GLY A 11 -35.00 18.64 42.42
CA GLY A 11 -34.63 19.19 43.74
C GLY A 11 -34.29 18.07 44.73
N ASP A 12 -33.01 17.87 45.06
CA ASP A 12 -32.50 17.73 46.44
C ASP A 12 -30.99 17.41 46.50
N LYS A 13 -30.29 18.19 47.34
CA LYS A 13 -28.92 18.00 47.81
C LYS A 13 -28.98 17.54 49.26
N VAL A 14 -28.26 16.49 49.66
CA VAL A 14 -27.67 16.36 51.00
C VAL A 14 -26.38 15.54 50.89
N GLY A 15 -25.33 16.01 51.57
CA GLY A 15 -24.01 15.40 51.57
C GLY A 15 -23.75 14.41 52.71
N SER A 16 -22.52 13.91 52.76
CA SER A 16 -21.99 13.16 53.90
C SER A 16 -20.48 13.35 54.03
N GLY A 17 -20.03 14.00 55.10
CA GLY A 17 -18.80 13.60 55.82
C GLY A 17 -19.09 12.33 56.63
N ARG A 18 -18.15 11.63 57.27
CA ARG A 18 -16.84 11.98 57.80
C ARG A 18 -16.11 10.67 58.22
N GLU A 19 -14.78 10.71 58.16
CA GLU A 19 -13.78 10.05 59.05
C GLU A 19 -13.86 8.55 59.45
N GLY A 20 -12.73 7.87 59.22
CA GLY A 20 -12.38 6.59 59.85
C GLY A 20 -10.90 6.25 59.64
N ARG A 21 -10.01 6.87 60.41
CA ARG A 21 -8.54 6.67 60.38
C ARG A 21 -8.19 5.55 61.37
N THR A 22 -7.57 4.46 60.90
CA THR A 22 -6.91 3.46 61.76
C THR A 22 -5.49 3.21 61.29
N THR A 23 -4.60 3.25 62.26
CA THR A 23 -3.16 3.07 62.21
C THR A 23 -2.80 1.58 62.13
N ARG A 24 -1.82 1.22 61.28
CA ARG A 24 -0.98 0.03 61.50
C ARG A 24 0.44 0.30 61.02
N SER A 25 1.35 0.23 61.97
CA SER A 25 2.79 0.18 61.81
C SER A 25 3.22 -1.10 61.07
N ARG A 26 4.22 -0.98 60.20
CA ARG A 26 5.01 -2.14 59.77
C ARG A 26 6.48 -1.77 59.74
N GLN A 27 7.24 -2.65 60.38
CA GLN A 27 8.64 -2.57 60.74
C GLN A 27 9.56 -2.44 59.53
N THR A 28 10.59 -1.63 59.70
CA THR A 28 11.79 -1.54 58.86
C THR A 28 12.75 -2.68 59.23
N GLY A 29 13.03 -3.57 58.27
CA GLY A 29 14.14 -4.54 58.37
C GLY A 29 15.39 -4.01 57.67
N PRO A 30 16.61 -4.40 58.10
CA PRO A 30 17.86 -3.91 57.51
C PRO A 30 18.18 -4.61 56.19
N GLY A 31 18.83 -3.88 55.28
CA GLY A 31 19.04 -4.24 53.87
C GLY A 31 20.07 -5.35 53.58
N PRO A 32 20.22 -5.74 52.30
CA PRO A 32 21.16 -6.78 51.90
C PRO A 32 22.58 -6.21 51.70
N ARG A 33 23.59 -6.99 52.10
CA ARG A 33 25.01 -6.75 51.80
C ARG A 33 25.34 -7.23 50.37
N PRO A 34 26.31 -6.59 49.68
CA PRO A 34 26.70 -6.96 48.33
C PRO A 34 27.72 -8.09 48.33
N GLY A 35 27.61 -9.01 47.37
CA GLY A 35 28.70 -9.92 47.00
C GLY A 35 28.32 -11.40 46.98
N GLN A 36 28.65 -12.03 45.84
CA GLN A 36 28.68 -13.47 45.57
C GLN A 36 27.33 -14.14 45.31
N MET A 37 26.88 -14.09 44.05
CA MET A 37 26.49 -15.28 43.25
C MET A 37 26.33 -14.83 41.79
N ALA A 38 27.44 -14.88 41.04
CA ALA A 38 27.44 -14.74 39.59
C ALA A 38 28.19 -15.96 39.03
N MET A 39 27.48 -16.84 38.32
CA MET A 39 28.02 -17.54 37.12
C MET A 39 27.00 -18.45 36.39
N GLY A 40 25.74 -18.60 36.86
CA GLY A 40 24.79 -19.56 36.27
C GLY A 40 23.75 -19.01 35.29
N TRP A 41 23.56 -17.68 35.24
CA TRP A 41 22.37 -17.07 34.58
C TRP A 41 22.69 -16.00 33.53
N VAL A 42 23.98 -15.76 33.23
CA VAL A 42 24.41 -14.70 32.29
C VAL A 42 24.47 -15.20 30.83
N LEU A 43 24.37 -16.50 30.57
CA LEU A 43 24.42 -17.07 29.21
C LEU A 43 23.05 -17.24 28.53
N PHE A 44 21.93 -17.04 29.24
CA PHE A 44 20.59 -17.14 28.64
C PHE A 44 19.95 -15.77 28.31
N LEU A 45 20.56 -14.66 28.77
CA LEU A 45 20.13 -13.29 28.47
C LEU A 45 20.98 -12.59 27.40
N LEU A 46 22.02 -13.24 26.87
CA LEU A 46 22.84 -12.71 25.79
C LEU A 46 22.51 -13.23 24.38
N PHE A 47 21.51 -14.11 24.25
CA PHE A 47 21.00 -14.58 22.95
C PHE A 47 19.72 -13.87 22.48
N LEU A 48 19.35 -12.77 23.16
CA LEU A 48 18.21 -11.92 22.80
C LEU A 48 18.63 -10.54 22.26
N LEU A 49 19.92 -10.35 21.93
CA LEU A 49 20.47 -9.08 21.43
C LEU A 49 21.07 -9.14 20.03
N LEU A 50 20.85 -10.23 19.27
CA LEU A 50 21.30 -10.33 17.87
C LEU A 50 20.21 -10.96 16.97
N LEU A 51 18.98 -10.48 17.09
CA LEU A 51 18.04 -10.55 15.97
C LEU A 51 18.20 -9.27 15.16
N PRO A 52 18.72 -9.31 13.91
CA PRO A 52 18.45 -8.24 12.96
C PRO A 52 16.99 -8.39 12.48
N GLY A 53 16.06 -8.19 13.42
CA GLY A 53 14.63 -8.12 13.15
C GLY A 53 14.16 -6.69 13.26
N LYS A 54 14.84 -5.75 12.56
CA LYS A 54 14.20 -4.47 12.29
C LYS A 54 13.08 -4.77 11.29
N ALA A 55 11.85 -4.88 11.79
CA ALA A 55 10.65 -4.76 10.98
C ALA A 55 10.88 -3.61 9.99
N GLN A 56 10.74 -3.89 8.69
CA GLN A 56 11.11 -2.97 7.62
C GLN A 56 10.47 -1.62 7.90
N ALA A 57 11.35 -0.69 8.28
CA ALA A 57 10.95 0.57 8.87
C ALA A 57 10.22 1.40 7.80
N THR A 58 9.24 2.19 8.22
CA THR A 58 8.90 3.38 7.45
C THR A 58 10.21 4.13 7.23
N GLU A 59 10.69 4.15 5.99
CA GLU A 59 11.99 4.73 5.65
C GLU A 59 11.95 6.24 5.81
N TRP A 60 10.78 6.83 5.50
CA TRP A 60 10.51 8.24 5.73
C TRP A 60 9.00 8.52 5.79
N GLN A 61 8.63 9.54 6.55
CA GLN A 61 7.29 10.12 6.50
C GLN A 61 7.36 11.64 6.57
N TRP A 62 6.43 12.30 5.89
CA TRP A 62 6.18 13.73 6.05
C TRP A 62 4.71 14.00 6.27
N ARG A 63 4.44 14.92 7.19
CA ARG A 63 3.09 15.38 7.51
C ARG A 63 3.02 16.85 7.18
N ASP A 64 2.01 17.20 6.40
CA ASP A 64 1.83 18.59 6.01
C ASP A 64 1.53 19.44 7.26
N PRO A 65 2.33 20.48 7.52
CA PRO A 65 2.11 21.37 8.65
C PRO A 65 0.86 22.27 8.49
N ASN A 66 0.28 22.36 7.29
CA ASN A 66 -0.82 23.27 6.95
C ASN A 66 -2.12 22.53 6.52
N PRO A 67 -2.77 21.74 7.42
CA PRO A 67 -4.07 21.13 7.13
C PRO A 67 -5.22 22.16 7.14
N PRO A 68 -6.38 21.86 6.49
CA PRO A 68 -6.68 20.66 5.72
C PRO A 68 -6.15 20.74 4.29
N ALA A 69 -5.42 19.70 3.89
CA ALA A 69 -4.88 19.55 2.54
C ALA A 69 -4.95 18.08 2.12
N HIS A 70 -5.24 17.86 0.84
CA HIS A 70 -5.17 16.56 0.20
C HIS A 70 -3.84 16.43 -0.56
N PRO A 71 -3.15 15.30 -0.45
CA PRO A 71 -1.89 15.11 -1.13
C PRO A 71 -2.10 14.50 -2.51
N GLY A 72 -2.21 15.34 -3.54
CA GLY A 72 -2.64 14.93 -4.88
C GLY A 72 -1.70 13.92 -5.53
N PHE A 73 -0.39 14.18 -5.45
CA PHE A 73 0.66 13.40 -6.09
C PHE A 73 2.00 13.65 -5.41
N LEU A 74 2.94 12.75 -5.65
CA LEU A 74 4.32 12.91 -5.21
C LEU A 74 5.27 12.31 -6.24
N THR A 75 6.47 12.87 -6.35
CA THR A 75 7.52 12.38 -7.26
C THR A 75 8.86 12.38 -6.53
N PRO A 76 9.58 11.24 -6.42
CA PRO A 76 10.94 11.24 -5.89
C PRO A 76 11.88 12.02 -6.81
N LEU A 77 12.92 12.64 -6.24
CA LEU A 77 13.96 13.36 -6.97
C LEU A 77 15.32 12.67 -6.82
N PRO A 78 16.24 12.80 -7.81
CA PRO A 78 17.58 12.20 -7.73
C PRO A 78 18.43 12.63 -6.54
N ASN A 79 18.16 13.81 -5.96
CA ASN A 79 18.84 14.32 -4.77
C ASN A 79 18.30 13.72 -3.45
N GLY A 80 17.33 12.81 -3.52
CA GLY A 80 16.67 12.21 -2.36
C GLY A 80 15.51 13.03 -1.78
N ASN A 81 15.24 14.24 -2.29
CA ASN A 81 14.05 15.00 -1.94
C ASN A 81 12.80 14.43 -2.63
N VAL A 82 11.64 14.93 -2.23
CA VAL A 82 10.36 14.55 -2.83
C VAL A 82 9.60 15.81 -3.23
N LEU A 83 9.13 15.87 -4.48
CA LEU A 83 8.12 16.83 -4.90
C LEU A 83 6.74 16.37 -4.46
N VAL A 84 5.96 17.29 -3.92
CA VAL A 84 4.66 17.04 -3.32
C VAL A 84 3.63 18.04 -3.82
N CYS A 85 2.50 17.55 -4.35
CA CYS A 85 1.35 18.38 -4.72
C CYS A 85 0.40 18.54 -3.51
N ARG A 86 0.41 19.71 -2.88
CA ARG A 86 -0.49 20.09 -1.77
C ARG A 86 -1.78 20.69 -2.33
N ASN A 87 -2.85 19.90 -2.31
CA ASN A 87 -4.18 20.33 -2.76
C ASN A 87 -5.03 20.78 -1.58
N ALA A 88 -5.15 22.08 -1.36
CA ALA A 88 -5.88 22.66 -0.23
C ALA A 88 -6.90 23.71 -0.68
N TYR A 89 -7.94 23.95 0.12
CA TYR A 89 -8.87 25.06 -0.16
C TYR A 89 -8.18 26.42 -0.04
N SER A 90 -7.30 26.57 0.96
CA SER A 90 -6.46 27.74 1.17
C SER A 90 -5.00 27.36 1.04
N GLY A 91 -4.25 28.08 0.19
CA GLY A 91 -2.82 27.86 -0.01
C GLY A 91 -2.47 26.53 -0.69
N PRO A 92 -3.11 26.13 -1.80
CA PRO A 92 -2.59 25.02 -2.59
C PRO A 92 -1.20 25.35 -3.15
N SER A 93 -0.34 24.34 -3.27
CA SER A 93 1.03 24.53 -3.73
C SER A 93 1.65 23.24 -4.25
N VAL A 94 2.80 23.38 -4.91
CA VAL A 94 3.76 22.29 -5.06
C VAL A 94 4.96 22.60 -4.17
N VAL A 95 5.41 21.63 -3.37
CA VAL A 95 6.57 21.80 -2.48
C VAL A 95 7.63 20.74 -2.76
N GLU A 96 8.90 21.11 -2.61
CA GLU A 96 10.01 20.16 -2.52
C GLU A 96 10.39 19.98 -1.05
N VAL A 97 10.40 18.73 -0.59
CA VAL A 97 10.63 18.38 0.81
C VAL A 97 11.88 17.50 0.93
N THR A 98 12.76 17.84 1.86
CA THR A 98 13.96 17.03 2.15
C THR A 98 13.63 15.76 2.95
N PRO A 99 14.54 14.77 3.01
CA PRO A 99 14.41 13.66 3.95
C PRO A 99 14.32 14.08 5.43
N ALA A 100 14.74 15.29 5.79
CA ALA A 100 14.55 15.83 7.15
C ALA A 100 13.13 16.42 7.37
N GLY A 101 12.31 16.50 6.32
CA GLY A 101 10.97 17.07 6.36
C GLY A 101 10.93 18.59 6.15
N GLU A 102 12.03 19.19 5.71
CA GLU A 102 12.14 20.63 5.47
C GLU A 102 11.65 20.97 4.06
N VAL A 103 10.85 22.03 3.94
CA VAL A 103 10.44 22.56 2.63
C VAL A 103 11.55 23.46 2.10
N VAL A 104 12.17 23.08 0.98
CA VAL A 104 13.29 23.81 0.36
C VAL A 104 12.91 24.59 -0.90
N TRP A 105 11.72 24.33 -1.44
CA TRP A 105 11.14 25.06 -2.56
C TRP A 105 9.60 24.98 -2.50
N GLU A 106 8.90 26.04 -2.90
CA GLU A 106 7.43 26.09 -2.94
C GLU A 106 6.93 26.96 -4.10
N GLU A 107 6.06 26.39 -4.94
CA GLU A 107 5.26 27.11 -5.93
C GLU A 107 3.84 27.27 -5.41
N LYS A 108 3.40 28.50 -5.16
CA LYS A 108 2.14 28.82 -4.46
C LYS A 108 0.98 29.04 -5.42
N ASN A 109 -0.23 28.86 -4.91
CA ASN A 109 -1.50 29.12 -5.62
C ASN A 109 -1.71 28.22 -6.84
N ILE A 110 -1.18 27.00 -6.81
CA ILE A 110 -1.35 26.01 -7.87
C ILE A 110 -2.02 24.76 -7.30
N GLN A 111 -3.16 24.36 -7.88
CA GLN A 111 -3.88 23.16 -7.50
C GLN A 111 -3.46 21.99 -8.40
N ALA A 112 -2.24 21.52 -8.15
CA ALA A 112 -1.56 20.53 -8.96
C ALA A 112 -2.15 19.13 -8.81
N ALA A 113 -2.49 18.50 -9.94
CA ALA A 113 -2.77 17.08 -10.02
C ALA A 113 -1.49 16.24 -10.09
N SER A 114 -0.41 16.78 -10.68
CA SER A 114 0.93 16.19 -10.71
C SER A 114 1.98 17.27 -10.90
N ALA A 115 3.22 16.97 -10.53
CA ALA A 115 4.39 17.81 -10.83
C ALA A 115 5.64 16.93 -11.04
N LEU A 116 6.46 17.31 -12.03
CA LEU A 116 7.72 16.64 -12.37
C LEU A 116 8.83 17.68 -12.46
N ARG A 117 9.99 17.37 -11.86
CA ARG A 117 11.22 18.14 -12.09
C ARG A 117 11.81 17.71 -13.44
N LEU A 118 12.10 18.68 -14.29
CA LEU A 118 12.74 18.47 -15.58
C LEU A 118 14.27 18.51 -15.43
N GLU A 119 15.00 17.93 -16.38
CA GLU A 119 16.47 17.87 -16.38
C GLU A 119 17.12 19.26 -16.36
N ASN A 120 16.48 20.26 -16.96
CA ASN A 120 16.93 21.65 -16.95
C ASN A 120 16.72 22.36 -15.59
N GLY A 121 16.16 21.66 -14.59
CA GLY A 121 15.86 22.19 -13.26
C GLY A 121 14.49 22.86 -13.13
N ASN A 122 13.75 23.06 -14.23
CA ASN A 122 12.39 23.59 -14.18
C ASN A 122 11.41 22.54 -13.63
N THR A 123 10.21 22.98 -13.23
CA THR A 123 9.13 22.10 -12.78
C THR A 123 7.97 22.18 -13.76
N LEU A 124 7.56 21.03 -14.33
CA LEU A 124 6.35 20.89 -15.12
C LEU A 124 5.18 20.51 -14.22
N ILE A 125 4.08 21.27 -14.25
CA ILE A 125 2.96 21.13 -13.32
C ILE A 125 1.64 21.00 -14.10
N ALA A 126 0.88 19.96 -13.79
CA ALA A 126 -0.49 19.77 -14.27
C ALA A 126 -1.47 20.47 -13.30
N ASP A 127 -1.83 21.71 -13.60
CA ASP A 127 -2.67 22.56 -12.76
C ASP A 127 -4.15 22.45 -13.15
N SER A 128 -5.00 22.12 -12.18
CA SER A 128 -6.45 22.06 -12.39
C SER A 128 -7.11 23.44 -12.54
N GLY A 129 -6.39 24.51 -12.19
CA GLY A 129 -6.86 25.90 -12.26
C GLY A 129 -7.81 26.29 -11.14
N ALA A 130 -7.95 25.45 -10.11
CA ALA A 130 -8.67 25.73 -8.86
C ALA A 130 -7.75 26.42 -7.84
N PRO A 131 -8.27 27.00 -6.73
CA PRO A 131 -9.67 27.14 -6.35
C PRO A 131 -10.37 28.42 -6.84
N ALA A 132 -9.64 29.40 -7.41
CA ALA A 132 -10.24 30.69 -7.79
C ALA A 132 -10.95 30.61 -9.14
N ALA A 133 -12.23 30.97 -9.16
CA ALA A 133 -13.01 31.06 -10.38
C ALA A 133 -12.66 32.34 -11.18
N PRO A 134 -12.76 32.29 -12.53
CA PRO A 134 -13.08 31.11 -13.32
C PRO A 134 -11.91 30.11 -13.38
N PHE A 135 -12.22 28.81 -13.43
CA PHE A 135 -11.20 27.76 -13.44
C PHE A 135 -10.40 27.80 -14.75
N TYR A 136 -9.08 27.95 -14.64
CA TYR A 136 -8.16 28.00 -15.78
C TYR A 136 -7.20 26.80 -15.77
N PRO A 137 -7.68 25.58 -16.11
CA PRO A 137 -6.81 24.41 -16.13
C PRO A 137 -5.71 24.58 -17.18
N ARG A 138 -4.49 24.22 -16.81
CA ARG A 138 -3.31 24.43 -17.62
C ARG A 138 -2.21 23.43 -17.27
N VAL A 139 -1.29 23.22 -18.20
CA VAL A 139 0.02 22.68 -17.88
C VAL A 139 1.01 23.83 -17.94
N VAL A 140 1.82 24.00 -16.90
CA VAL A 140 2.81 25.09 -16.82
C VAL A 140 4.19 24.53 -16.55
N GLU A 141 5.21 25.17 -17.12
CA GLU A 141 6.60 24.95 -16.77
C GLU A 141 7.12 26.20 -16.06
N VAL A 142 7.64 26.01 -14.84
CA VAL A 142 8.16 27.09 -14.00
C VAL A 142 9.65 26.89 -13.72
N THR A 143 10.42 27.98 -13.70
CA THR A 143 11.83 27.94 -13.29
C THR A 143 11.95 27.69 -11.78
N PRO A 144 13.15 27.37 -11.26
CA PRO A 144 13.39 27.33 -9.81
C PRO A 144 13.00 28.64 -9.09
N ALA A 145 13.02 29.78 -9.78
CA ALA A 145 12.61 31.07 -9.25
C ALA A 145 11.08 31.32 -9.30
N GLY A 146 10.30 30.39 -9.85
CA GLY A 146 8.84 30.51 -10.00
C GLY A 146 8.39 31.26 -11.26
N GLU A 147 9.29 31.56 -12.19
CA GLU A 147 8.93 32.22 -13.45
C GLU A 147 8.31 31.21 -14.41
N THR A 148 7.12 31.50 -14.95
CA THR A 148 6.49 30.65 -15.97
C THR A 148 7.18 30.85 -17.32
N VAL A 149 7.78 29.79 -17.85
CA VAL A 149 8.50 29.81 -19.15
C VAL A 149 7.72 29.14 -20.27
N TRP A 150 6.72 28.34 -19.94
CA TRP A 150 5.80 27.74 -20.90
C TRP A 150 4.43 27.49 -20.25
N GLU A 151 3.36 27.65 -21.02
CA GLU A 151 1.99 27.40 -20.57
C GLU A 151 1.14 26.84 -21.72
N TYR A 152 0.34 25.81 -21.41
CA TYR A 152 -0.70 25.31 -22.29
C TYR A 152 -2.04 25.29 -21.57
N ARG A 153 -3.02 26.04 -22.09
CA ARG A 153 -4.36 26.15 -21.49
C ARG A 153 -5.32 25.12 -22.04
N LEU A 154 -6.13 24.56 -21.16
CA LEU A 154 -7.20 23.61 -21.50
C LEU A 154 -8.56 24.33 -21.49
N PRO A 155 -9.51 23.92 -22.35
CA PRO A 155 -10.73 24.69 -22.64
C PRO A 155 -11.78 24.70 -21.51
N GLY A 156 -11.47 24.18 -20.32
CA GLY A 156 -12.32 24.28 -19.13
C GLY A 156 -12.17 23.12 -18.15
N ARG A 157 -12.82 23.23 -16.99
CA ARG A 157 -12.68 22.30 -15.85
C ARG A 157 -12.84 20.81 -16.20
N GLY A 158 -13.71 20.48 -17.14
CA GLY A 158 -13.93 19.09 -17.61
C GLY A 158 -12.75 18.50 -18.40
N ARG A 159 -11.72 19.29 -18.72
CA ARG A 159 -10.47 18.90 -19.39
C ARG A 159 -9.26 19.16 -18.51
N ALA A 160 -9.44 19.38 -17.20
CA ALA A 160 -8.31 19.57 -16.30
C ALA A 160 -7.28 18.45 -16.43
N PRO A 161 -5.97 18.79 -16.47
CA PRO A 161 -4.93 17.79 -16.61
C PRO A 161 -4.81 17.01 -15.30
N ARG A 162 -4.51 15.72 -15.43
CA ARG A 162 -4.25 14.80 -14.30
C ARG A 162 -2.78 14.46 -14.19
N TYR A 163 -2.12 14.37 -15.33
CA TYR A 163 -0.68 14.12 -15.44
C TYR A 163 -0.14 14.80 -16.69
N ALA A 164 1.10 15.26 -16.65
CA ALA A 164 1.81 15.77 -17.81
C ALA A 164 3.29 15.40 -17.75
N GLU A 165 3.86 15.10 -18.91
CA GLU A 165 5.25 14.69 -19.08
C GLU A 165 5.86 15.44 -20.27
N ARG A 166 7.08 15.95 -20.10
CA ARG A 166 7.86 16.53 -21.20
C ARG A 166 8.59 15.39 -21.90
N LEU A 167 8.40 15.27 -23.21
CA LEU A 167 9.06 14.27 -24.04
C LEU A 167 10.41 14.79 -24.54
N GLU A 168 11.32 13.88 -24.92
CA GLU A 168 12.66 14.21 -25.42
C GLU A 168 12.65 15.13 -26.65
N ASN A 169 11.64 15.02 -27.50
CA ASN A 169 11.44 15.88 -28.67
C ASN A 169 10.92 17.29 -28.32
N GLY A 170 10.77 17.61 -27.03
CA GLY A 170 10.24 18.88 -26.53
C GLY A 170 8.71 18.97 -26.46
N HIS A 171 7.99 17.98 -26.98
CA HIS A 171 6.53 17.92 -26.89
C HIS A 171 6.09 17.65 -25.45
N THR A 172 4.82 17.91 -25.15
CA THR A 172 4.21 17.58 -23.86
C THR A 172 3.11 16.54 -24.05
N LEU A 173 3.25 15.39 -23.39
CA LEU A 173 2.19 14.40 -23.27
C LEU A 173 1.31 14.75 -22.05
N ILE A 174 0.00 14.88 -22.25
CA ILE A 174 -0.93 15.38 -21.24
C ILE A 174 -2.08 14.38 -21.10
N THR A 175 -2.26 13.86 -19.89
CA THR A 175 -3.42 13.07 -19.51
C THR A 175 -4.50 13.97 -18.95
N THR A 176 -5.72 13.89 -19.46
CA THR A 176 -6.89 14.64 -19.00
C THR A 176 -8.01 13.69 -18.62
N ALA A 177 -9.07 14.17 -17.97
CA ALA A 177 -10.27 13.37 -17.72
C ALA A 177 -10.99 12.82 -18.98
N ARG A 178 -10.58 13.22 -20.19
CA ARG A 178 -11.21 12.81 -21.46
C ARG A 178 -10.28 12.03 -22.39
N GLY A 179 -9.05 11.76 -21.97
CA GLY A 179 -8.05 11.07 -22.79
C GLY A 179 -6.67 11.72 -22.70
N VAL A 180 -5.79 11.24 -23.56
CA VAL A 180 -4.38 11.64 -23.64
C VAL A 180 -4.17 12.45 -24.92
N LEU A 181 -3.37 13.50 -24.84
CA LEU A 181 -2.99 14.34 -25.97
C LEU A 181 -1.50 14.67 -25.91
N GLU A 182 -0.85 14.73 -27.07
CA GLU A 182 0.50 15.23 -27.23
C GLU A 182 0.43 16.58 -27.94
N VAL A 183 1.09 17.58 -27.36
CA VAL A 183 1.19 18.92 -27.96
C VAL A 183 2.64 19.27 -28.26
N ASP A 184 2.86 19.91 -29.40
CA ASP A 184 4.17 20.49 -29.71
C ASP A 184 4.45 21.72 -28.81
N PRO A 185 5.68 22.28 -28.82
CA PRO A 185 6.01 23.46 -28.01
C PRO A 185 5.14 24.69 -28.30
N ALA A 186 4.55 24.79 -29.50
CA ALA A 186 3.63 25.85 -29.89
C ALA A 186 2.19 25.61 -29.40
N GLY A 187 1.92 24.47 -28.78
CA GLY A 187 0.61 24.09 -28.25
C GLY A 187 -0.32 23.43 -29.27
N LYS A 188 0.16 23.08 -30.46
CA LYS A 188 -0.64 22.34 -31.44
C LYS A 188 -0.70 20.88 -31.02
N THR A 189 -1.91 20.31 -30.94
CA THR A 189 -2.07 18.86 -30.75
C THR A 189 -1.58 18.10 -31.98
N VAL A 190 -0.61 17.21 -31.78
CA VAL A 190 0.01 16.39 -32.84
C VAL A 190 -0.37 14.91 -32.74
N TRP A 191 -0.81 14.46 -31.56
CA TRP A 191 -1.34 13.11 -31.35
C TRP A 191 -2.40 13.13 -30.23
N SER A 192 -3.34 12.20 -30.27
CA SER A 192 -4.31 12.03 -29.18
C SER A 192 -4.90 10.63 -29.15
N PHE A 193 -5.27 10.16 -27.96
CA PHE A 193 -5.98 8.91 -27.76
C PHE A 193 -7.04 9.05 -26.67
N SER A 194 -8.27 8.65 -26.98
CA SER A 194 -9.40 8.67 -26.04
C SER A 194 -10.30 7.43 -26.14
N GLN A 195 -10.07 6.55 -27.11
CA GLN A 195 -11.00 5.48 -27.42
C GLN A 195 -11.07 4.47 -26.28
N GLY A 196 -12.28 4.25 -25.76
CA GLY A 196 -12.56 3.30 -24.70
C GLY A 196 -12.04 3.70 -23.31
N LEU A 197 -11.31 4.83 -23.16
CA LEU A 197 -10.84 5.26 -21.85
C LEU A 197 -12.00 5.72 -20.96
N VAL A 198 -12.01 5.26 -19.70
CA VAL A 198 -13.07 5.57 -18.73
C VAL A 198 -12.63 6.64 -17.75
N TYR A 199 -11.50 6.43 -17.09
CA TYR A 199 -10.89 7.32 -16.11
C TYR A 199 -9.35 7.27 -16.24
N PRO A 200 -8.79 7.83 -17.32
CA PRO A 200 -7.34 7.85 -17.51
C PRO A 200 -6.67 8.65 -16.40
N ALA A 201 -5.72 8.03 -15.71
CA ALA A 201 -5.02 8.59 -14.57
C ALA A 201 -3.64 9.12 -14.95
N ARG A 202 -2.93 8.38 -15.80
CA ARG A 202 -1.56 8.69 -16.23
C ARG A 202 -1.27 8.11 -17.61
N ALA A 203 -0.39 8.78 -18.36
CA ALA A 203 0.19 8.26 -19.58
C ALA A 203 1.66 8.66 -19.63
N THR A 204 2.51 7.73 -20.07
CA THR A 204 3.96 7.92 -20.22
C THR A 204 4.40 7.35 -21.56
N ARG A 205 5.37 8.02 -22.21
CA ARG A 205 5.94 7.55 -23.48
C ARG A 205 7.00 6.50 -23.17
N LEU A 206 6.94 5.37 -23.86
CA LEU A 206 7.94 4.30 -23.79
C LEU A 206 9.05 4.55 -24.82
N GLU A 207 10.22 3.94 -24.59
CA GLU A 207 11.39 4.06 -25.48
C GLU A 207 11.10 3.60 -26.92
N ASN A 208 10.22 2.62 -27.10
CA ASN A 208 9.78 2.14 -28.41
C ASN A 208 8.84 3.12 -29.14
N GLY A 209 8.53 4.26 -28.54
CA GLY A 209 7.62 5.26 -29.08
C GLY A 209 6.14 4.98 -28.82
N ASN A 210 5.76 3.88 -28.15
CA ASN A 210 4.38 3.64 -27.72
C ASN A 210 4.05 4.43 -26.44
N THR A 211 2.76 4.57 -26.15
CA THR A 211 2.26 5.24 -24.95
C THR A 211 1.67 4.21 -23.99
N LEU A 212 2.22 4.10 -22.77
CA LEU A 212 1.63 3.33 -21.69
C LEU A 212 0.60 4.20 -20.96
N ILE A 213 -0.66 3.76 -20.91
CA ILE A 213 -1.80 4.51 -20.36
C ILE A 213 -2.42 3.72 -19.21
N VAL A 214 -2.51 4.35 -18.04
CA VAL A 214 -3.26 3.83 -16.90
C VAL A 214 -4.68 4.38 -16.94
N ASP A 215 -5.66 3.50 -17.12
CA ASP A 215 -7.09 3.79 -17.05
C ASP A 215 -7.66 3.21 -15.76
N ALA A 216 -7.88 4.05 -14.75
CA ALA A 216 -8.29 3.59 -13.42
C ALA A 216 -9.71 2.99 -13.40
N GLY A 217 -10.53 3.38 -14.38
CA GLY A 217 -11.96 3.07 -14.44
C GLY A 217 -12.76 3.50 -13.21
N PHE A 218 -14.03 3.09 -13.15
CA PHE A 218 -14.91 3.34 -12.00
C PHE A 218 -15.22 2.08 -11.18
N ASN A 219 -15.22 0.91 -11.82
CA ASN A 219 -15.56 -0.39 -11.22
C ASN A 219 -14.52 -1.46 -11.60
N GLY A 220 -13.25 -1.04 -11.67
CA GLY A 220 -12.15 -1.82 -12.22
C GLY A 220 -11.45 -1.05 -13.33
N GLY A 221 -10.15 -1.28 -13.46
CA GLY A 221 -9.30 -0.53 -14.38
C GLY A 221 -8.43 -1.43 -15.26
N ARG A 222 -7.59 -0.77 -16.06
CA ARG A 222 -6.67 -1.41 -16.98
C ARG A 222 -5.46 -0.54 -17.27
N VAL A 223 -4.39 -1.18 -17.72
CA VAL A 223 -3.21 -0.54 -18.29
C VAL A 223 -3.15 -0.94 -19.75
N LEU A 224 -2.93 0.02 -20.64
CA LEU A 224 -2.90 -0.16 -22.09
C LEU A 224 -1.55 0.32 -22.61
N GLU A 225 -0.95 -0.42 -23.53
CA GLU A 225 0.10 0.12 -24.41
C GLU A 225 -0.52 0.45 -25.76
N VAL A 226 -0.34 1.69 -26.20
CA VAL A 226 -0.94 2.23 -27.42
C VAL A 226 0.15 2.71 -28.36
N SER A 227 0.16 2.23 -29.59
CA SER A 227 1.12 2.62 -30.61
C SER A 227 0.88 4.05 -31.14
N SER A 228 1.85 4.58 -31.90
CA SER A 228 1.75 5.92 -32.49
C SER A 228 0.58 6.07 -33.48
N ASP A 229 0.15 4.99 -34.13
CA ASP A 229 -1.03 4.92 -34.99
C ASP A 229 -2.34 4.64 -34.20
N ALA A 230 -2.29 4.76 -32.87
CA ALA A 230 -3.42 4.63 -31.94
C ALA A 230 -4.03 3.22 -31.84
N ALA A 231 -3.28 2.17 -32.17
CA ALA A 231 -3.68 0.79 -31.91
C ALA A 231 -3.29 0.36 -30.49
N VAL A 232 -4.16 -0.40 -29.81
CA VAL A 232 -3.81 -1.05 -28.54
C VAL A 232 -2.99 -2.30 -28.86
N VAL A 233 -1.73 -2.33 -28.42
CA VAL A 233 -0.78 -3.43 -28.72
C VAL A 233 -0.49 -4.32 -27.51
N TRP A 234 -0.83 -3.86 -26.31
CA TRP A 234 -0.78 -4.66 -25.08
C TRP A 234 -1.81 -4.13 -24.07
N ALA A 235 -2.33 -5.00 -23.20
CA ALA A 235 -3.22 -4.61 -22.12
C ALA A 235 -3.13 -5.57 -20.92
N TYR A 236 -3.34 -5.03 -19.72
CA TYR A 236 -3.61 -5.82 -18.51
C TYR A 236 -4.73 -5.17 -17.70
N GLY A 237 -5.66 -5.98 -17.19
CA GLY A 237 -6.92 -5.51 -16.60
C GLY A 237 -8.10 -5.67 -17.56
N ASP A 238 -9.10 -6.44 -17.16
CA ASP A 238 -10.32 -6.69 -17.94
C ASP A 238 -11.42 -5.62 -17.72
N GLY A 239 -11.15 -4.63 -16.85
CA GLY A 239 -12.08 -3.58 -16.47
C GLY A 239 -13.04 -3.96 -15.33
N SER A 240 -12.91 -5.16 -14.78
CA SER A 240 -13.62 -5.58 -13.56
C SER A 240 -12.75 -5.40 -12.32
N ALA A 241 -13.34 -4.86 -11.26
CA ALA A 241 -12.66 -4.68 -9.99
C ALA A 241 -12.49 -6.03 -9.30
N GLY A 242 -11.27 -6.31 -8.88
CA GLY A 242 -10.93 -7.49 -8.14
C GLY A 242 -9.43 -7.69 -8.07
N THR A 243 -9.05 -8.83 -7.50
CA THR A 243 -7.65 -9.21 -7.28
C THR A 243 -7.24 -10.47 -8.03
N ALA A 244 -8.15 -11.14 -8.73
CA ALA A 244 -7.82 -12.28 -9.58
C ALA A 244 -6.85 -11.90 -10.71
N VAL A 245 -6.26 -12.92 -11.35
CA VAL A 245 -5.40 -12.71 -12.51
C VAL A 245 -6.18 -11.96 -13.59
N GLY A 246 -5.59 -10.88 -14.13
CA GLY A 246 -6.24 -10.04 -15.12
C GLY A 246 -7.24 -9.01 -14.56
N GLN A 247 -7.45 -8.95 -13.24
CA GLN A 247 -8.29 -7.92 -12.60
C GLN A 247 -7.45 -6.83 -11.93
N LEU A 248 -7.94 -5.59 -12.00
CA LEU A 248 -7.39 -4.44 -11.29
C LEU A 248 -8.53 -3.64 -10.67
N THR A 249 -8.41 -3.30 -9.39
CA THR A 249 -9.46 -2.58 -8.67
C THR A 249 -9.47 -1.09 -8.98
N ARG A 250 -8.33 -0.42 -8.86
CA ARG A 250 -8.14 1.00 -9.19
C ARG A 250 -6.65 1.27 -9.44
N PRO A 251 -6.13 0.98 -10.65
CA PRO A 251 -4.74 1.26 -10.98
C PRO A 251 -4.49 2.77 -11.06
N THR A 252 -3.37 3.22 -10.51
CA THR A 252 -3.00 4.65 -10.45
C THR A 252 -1.64 4.96 -11.06
N GLY A 253 -0.79 3.95 -11.22
CA GLY A 253 0.53 4.07 -11.84
C GLY A 253 0.92 2.78 -12.56
N ALA A 254 1.71 2.92 -13.61
CA ALA A 254 2.35 1.81 -14.29
C ALA A 254 3.69 2.27 -14.88
N TRP A 255 4.69 1.39 -14.86
CA TRP A 255 6.04 1.65 -15.34
C TRP A 255 6.58 0.41 -16.03
N ARG A 256 7.11 0.57 -17.25
CA ARG A 256 7.83 -0.49 -17.97
C ARG A 256 9.26 -0.56 -17.44
N LEU A 257 9.72 -1.76 -17.12
CA LEU A 257 11.08 -2.06 -16.67
C LEU A 257 11.98 -2.40 -17.86
N GLU A 258 13.29 -2.32 -17.67
CA GLU A 258 14.30 -2.64 -18.70
C GLU A 258 14.19 -4.08 -19.22
N ASN A 259 13.78 -5.03 -18.37
CA ASN A 259 13.56 -6.42 -18.75
C ASN A 259 12.27 -6.64 -19.58
N GLY A 260 11.47 -5.59 -19.79
CA GLY A 260 10.19 -5.64 -20.49
C GLY A 260 8.98 -5.86 -19.59
N ASP A 261 9.15 -6.14 -18.30
CA ASP A 261 8.02 -6.31 -17.38
C ASP A 261 7.35 -4.96 -17.08
N THR A 262 6.09 -5.00 -16.66
CA THR A 262 5.35 -3.81 -16.23
C THR A 262 5.04 -3.89 -14.75
N ILE A 263 5.51 -2.91 -13.98
CA ILE A 263 5.00 -2.67 -12.64
C ILE A 263 3.66 -1.94 -12.74
N ILE A 264 2.63 -2.44 -12.08
CA ILE A 264 1.29 -1.83 -12.01
C ILE A 264 0.94 -1.58 -10.55
N LEU A 265 0.78 -0.31 -10.17
CA LEU A 265 0.30 0.09 -8.85
C LEU A 265 -1.24 0.09 -8.83
N ASP A 266 -1.83 -0.93 -8.20
CA ASP A 266 -3.26 -1.03 -7.94
C ASP A 266 -3.59 -0.54 -6.54
N SER A 267 -3.74 0.78 -6.42
CA SER A 267 -4.04 1.43 -5.14
C SER A 267 -5.39 1.05 -4.57
N GLY A 268 -6.33 0.57 -5.39
CA GLY A 268 -7.64 0.08 -4.92
C GLY A 268 -7.55 -1.24 -4.17
N ALA A 269 -6.60 -2.09 -4.56
CA ALA A 269 -6.33 -3.38 -3.92
C ALA A 269 -5.12 -3.36 -2.97
N TYR A 270 -4.54 -2.18 -2.71
CA TYR A 270 -3.37 -1.99 -1.85
C TYR A 270 -2.18 -2.89 -2.24
N ARG A 271 -1.92 -3.01 -3.54
CA ARG A 271 -0.85 -3.85 -4.08
C ARG A 271 -0.17 -3.21 -5.27
N TRP A 272 1.03 -3.65 -5.58
CA TRP A 272 1.53 -3.56 -6.94
C TRP A 272 1.84 -4.95 -7.48
N LEU A 273 1.73 -5.08 -8.79
CA LEU A 273 2.05 -6.30 -9.53
C LEU A 273 3.25 -6.03 -10.42
N GLU A 274 4.05 -7.06 -10.65
CA GLU A 274 4.97 -7.14 -11.78
C GLU A 274 4.38 -8.12 -12.78
N VAL A 275 4.20 -7.68 -14.02
CA VAL A 275 3.53 -8.44 -15.09
C VAL A 275 4.46 -8.52 -16.29
N ASP A 276 4.74 -9.72 -16.77
CA ASP A 276 5.63 -9.92 -17.91
C ASP A 276 5.01 -9.46 -19.25
N PRO A 277 5.78 -9.39 -20.34
CA PRO A 277 5.27 -9.00 -21.66
C PRO A 277 4.11 -9.86 -22.16
N GLU A 278 4.03 -11.13 -21.76
CA GLU A 278 2.94 -12.05 -22.11
C GLU A 278 1.67 -11.81 -21.28
N GLY A 279 1.70 -10.90 -20.29
CA GLY A 279 0.55 -10.56 -19.45
C GLY A 279 0.40 -11.48 -18.22
N ARG A 280 1.42 -12.25 -17.86
CA ARG A 280 1.42 -13.11 -16.68
C ARG A 280 1.98 -12.34 -15.49
N PRO A 281 1.28 -12.31 -14.34
CA PRO A 281 1.87 -11.82 -13.11
C PRO A 281 3.06 -12.69 -12.71
N VAL A 282 4.17 -12.06 -12.28
CA VAL A 282 5.38 -12.74 -11.79
C VAL A 282 5.71 -12.37 -10.35
N ALA A 283 5.19 -11.24 -9.86
CA ALA A 283 5.26 -10.85 -8.47
C ALA A 283 4.04 -10.03 -8.08
N VAL A 284 3.66 -10.10 -6.80
CA VAL A 284 2.65 -9.22 -6.18
C VAL A 284 3.12 -8.82 -4.80
N THR A 285 3.15 -7.52 -4.54
CA THR A 285 3.51 -6.97 -3.23
C THR A 285 2.34 -6.19 -2.65
N GLY A 286 1.88 -6.63 -1.48
CA GLY A 286 0.87 -5.95 -0.68
C GLY A 286 1.44 -4.86 0.20
N PHE A 287 0.69 -3.77 0.40
CA PHE A 287 1.06 -2.67 1.30
C PHE A 287 -0.09 -2.17 2.18
N LEU A 288 -1.19 -2.91 2.29
CA LEU A 288 -2.32 -2.53 3.15
C LEU A 288 -1.89 -2.27 4.60
N GLU A 289 -0.97 -3.07 5.12
CA GLU A 289 -0.44 -2.94 6.48
C GLU A 289 0.31 -1.62 6.72
N VAL A 290 0.91 -1.05 5.68
CA VAL A 290 1.56 0.25 5.75
C VAL A 290 0.52 1.30 6.16
N TYR A 291 -0.65 1.30 5.51
CA TYR A 291 -1.71 2.25 5.83
C TYR A 291 -2.41 1.96 7.15
N GLN A 292 -2.56 0.70 7.56
CA GLN A 292 -3.20 0.34 8.83
C GLN A 292 -2.45 0.86 10.07
N LYS A 293 -1.16 1.22 9.91
CA LYS A 293 -0.39 1.91 10.96
C LYS A 293 -0.85 3.37 11.20
N PHE A 294 -1.69 3.91 10.32
CA PHE A 294 -2.15 5.29 10.36
C PHE A 294 -3.68 5.39 10.27
N PRO A 295 -4.29 6.45 10.85
CA PRO A 295 -5.72 6.68 10.71
C PRO A 295 -6.01 7.32 9.34
N VAL A 296 -5.87 6.53 8.26
CA VAL A 296 -6.08 6.99 6.88
C VAL A 296 -7.58 7.19 6.61
N LEU A 297 -7.93 8.39 6.13
CA LEU A 297 -9.27 8.71 5.62
C LEU A 297 -9.39 8.41 4.13
N ASN A 298 -8.37 8.75 3.34
CA ASN A 298 -8.36 8.53 1.89
C ASN A 298 -6.94 8.32 1.35
N THR A 299 -6.81 7.48 0.34
CA THR A 299 -5.57 7.27 -0.42
C THR A 299 -5.68 7.94 -1.79
N TRP A 300 -4.59 8.53 -2.25
CA TRP A 300 -4.59 9.34 -3.47
C TRP A 300 -3.72 8.70 -4.55
N ALA A 301 -2.43 9.03 -4.57
CA ALA A 301 -1.50 8.54 -5.57
C ALA A 301 -0.36 7.76 -4.90
N GLY A 302 0.40 7.05 -5.73
CA GLY A 302 1.66 6.48 -5.32
C GLY A 302 2.62 6.34 -6.48
N TRP A 303 3.86 6.07 -6.12
CA TRP A 303 4.97 5.82 -7.03
C TRP A 303 5.69 4.55 -6.57
N VAL A 304 6.09 3.70 -7.52
CA VAL A 304 6.90 2.52 -7.24
C VAL A 304 8.17 2.60 -8.06
N GLU A 305 9.30 2.48 -7.39
CA GLU A 305 10.62 2.49 -8.02
C GLU A 305 11.57 1.68 -7.15
N ASN A 306 12.35 0.78 -7.76
CA ASN A 306 13.36 -0.04 -7.07
C ASN A 306 12.81 -0.79 -5.83
N LYS A 307 11.58 -1.31 -5.92
CA LYS A 307 10.82 -1.95 -4.81
C LYS A 307 10.48 -1.03 -3.63
N THR A 308 10.79 0.26 -3.74
CA THR A 308 10.36 1.30 -2.82
C THR A 308 9.02 1.86 -3.26
N LEU A 309 8.11 1.95 -2.30
CA LEU A 309 6.78 2.50 -2.47
C LEU A 309 6.70 3.88 -1.83
N TYR A 310 6.24 4.83 -2.62
CA TYR A 310 5.90 6.16 -2.17
C TYR A 310 4.38 6.32 -2.19
N LEU A 311 3.78 6.72 -1.08
CA LEU A 311 2.34 6.83 -0.94
C LEU A 311 1.93 8.20 -0.45
N SER A 312 0.80 8.68 -0.97
CA SER A 312 0.09 9.82 -0.40
C SER A 312 -1.28 9.44 0.17
N ALA A 313 -1.61 9.98 1.33
CA ALA A 313 -2.87 9.76 2.02
C ALA A 313 -3.33 10.98 2.81
N THR A 314 -4.64 11.20 2.89
CA THR A 314 -5.25 12.11 3.86
C THR A 314 -5.60 11.31 5.11
N LEU A 315 -5.24 11.83 6.28
CA LEU A 315 -5.60 11.26 7.57
C LEU A 315 -6.99 11.70 8.03
N THR A 316 -7.57 11.01 9.00
CA THR A 316 -8.85 11.42 9.63
C THR A 316 -8.78 12.79 10.31
N SER A 317 -7.58 13.28 10.62
CA SER A 317 -7.35 14.66 11.09
C SER A 317 -7.45 15.71 9.98
N GLY A 318 -7.56 15.31 8.71
CA GLY A 318 -7.47 16.19 7.54
C GLY A 318 -6.04 16.55 7.11
N SER A 319 -5.02 16.09 7.84
CA SER A 319 -3.61 16.26 7.48
C SER A 319 -3.22 15.35 6.33
N SER A 320 -2.35 15.84 5.45
CA SER A 320 -1.67 14.99 4.46
C SER A 320 -0.56 14.18 5.12
N LEU A 321 -0.42 12.93 4.69
CA LEU A 321 0.65 12.01 5.03
C LEU A 321 1.29 11.53 3.73
N PHE A 322 2.61 11.67 3.68
CA PHE A 322 3.45 11.09 2.64
C PHE A 322 4.36 10.06 3.30
N LEU A 323 4.47 8.90 2.67
CA LEU A 323 5.20 7.75 3.20
C LEU A 323 6.13 7.22 2.13
N VAL A 324 7.36 6.91 2.53
CA VAL A 324 8.30 6.11 1.73
C VAL A 324 8.60 4.85 2.53
N THR A 325 8.42 3.71 1.89
CA THR A 325 8.60 2.41 2.53
C THR A 325 8.86 1.34 1.49
N SER A 326 9.62 0.33 1.87
CA SER A 326 9.81 -0.87 1.06
C SER A 326 9.09 -2.01 1.78
N PRO A 327 7.78 -2.25 1.53
CA PRO A 327 7.09 -3.38 2.15
C PRO A 327 7.76 -4.68 1.68
N PRO A 328 7.99 -5.65 2.58
CA PRO A 328 8.74 -6.86 2.25
C PRO A 328 8.09 -7.64 1.11
N GLY A 329 6.75 -7.60 1.01
CA GLY A 329 5.97 -8.32 0.01
C GLY A 329 6.13 -9.83 0.16
N VAL A 330 5.08 -10.52 0.59
CA VAL A 330 5.19 -11.97 0.81
C VAL A 330 4.61 -12.75 -0.36
N GLN A 331 5.46 -13.52 -1.02
CA GLN A 331 5.07 -14.48 -2.04
C GLN A 331 5.01 -15.88 -1.45
N VAL A 332 3.91 -16.58 -1.69
CA VAL A 332 3.70 -17.95 -1.21
C VAL A 332 3.98 -18.94 -2.33
N TYR A 333 4.75 -19.97 -2.01
CA TYR A 333 5.09 -21.07 -2.89
C TYR A 333 4.65 -22.37 -2.26
N VAL A 334 4.11 -23.28 -3.07
CA VAL A 334 3.80 -24.65 -2.66
C VAL A 334 4.52 -25.59 -3.61
N ASN A 335 5.44 -26.40 -3.09
CA ASN A 335 6.29 -27.30 -3.90
C ASN A 335 7.01 -26.58 -5.06
N ASN A 336 7.62 -25.43 -4.75
CA ASN A 336 8.30 -24.52 -5.69
C ASN A 336 7.40 -23.84 -6.73
N GLU A 337 6.08 -24.08 -6.74
CA GLU A 337 5.15 -23.36 -7.60
C GLU A 337 4.60 -22.13 -6.88
N TRP A 338 4.67 -20.97 -7.54
CA TRP A 338 4.09 -19.76 -7.01
C TRP A 338 2.56 -19.86 -6.94
N LEU A 339 2.02 -19.49 -5.78
CA LEU A 339 0.59 -19.39 -5.54
C LEU A 339 0.17 -17.94 -5.67
N TYR A 340 -0.37 -17.58 -6.83
CA TYR A 340 -0.90 -16.23 -7.06
C TYR A 340 -1.94 -15.88 -5.98
N PRO A 341 -1.78 -14.74 -5.27
CA PRO A 341 -2.68 -14.35 -4.20
C PRO A 341 -3.86 -13.50 -4.73
N GLU A 342 -5.07 -14.06 -4.74
CA GLU A 342 -6.29 -13.23 -4.76
C GLU A 342 -6.45 -12.47 -3.44
N GLU A 343 -6.06 -13.10 -2.33
CA GLU A 343 -5.97 -12.53 -1.01
C GLU A 343 -4.50 -12.52 -0.57
N LEU A 344 -3.98 -11.36 -0.17
CA LEU A 344 -2.55 -11.21 0.12
C LEU A 344 -2.19 -11.79 1.50
N PRO A 345 -1.07 -12.52 1.62
CA PRO A 345 -0.49 -12.83 2.92
C PRO A 345 -0.18 -11.55 3.70
N LEU A 346 -0.18 -11.67 5.03
CA LEU A 346 -0.02 -10.53 5.92
C LEU A 346 0.92 -10.86 7.07
N VAL A 347 1.76 -9.92 7.47
CA VAL A 347 2.70 -10.02 8.60
C VAL A 347 2.13 -9.22 9.78
N ARG A 348 1.73 -9.92 10.83
CA ARG A 348 1.16 -9.30 12.03
C ARG A 348 1.97 -9.69 13.25
N ASP A 349 2.49 -8.68 13.95
CA ASP A 349 3.31 -8.87 15.16
C ASP A 349 4.50 -9.84 14.93
N GLY A 350 5.06 -9.82 13.72
CA GLY A 350 6.16 -10.73 13.30
C GLY A 350 5.72 -12.11 12.85
N VAL A 351 4.42 -12.43 12.90
CA VAL A 351 3.85 -13.72 12.46
C VAL A 351 3.25 -13.57 11.06
N LEU A 352 3.62 -14.46 10.16
CA LEU A 352 3.06 -14.52 8.82
C LEU A 352 1.73 -15.29 8.84
N LEU A 353 0.64 -14.59 8.53
CA LEU A 353 -0.67 -15.19 8.31
C LEU A 353 -0.93 -15.31 6.81
N VAL A 354 -1.43 -16.46 6.39
CA VAL A 354 -1.79 -16.75 5.01
C VAL A 354 -3.28 -17.09 4.88
N PRO A 355 -3.92 -16.76 3.75
CA PRO A 355 -5.26 -17.26 3.44
C PRO A 355 -5.25 -18.80 3.43
N ALA A 356 -6.05 -19.41 4.30
CA ALA A 356 -5.98 -20.85 4.55
C ALA A 356 -6.36 -21.68 3.32
N ARG A 357 -7.41 -21.27 2.60
CA ARG A 357 -7.99 -22.01 1.48
C ARG A 357 -7.02 -22.27 0.31
N PRO A 358 -6.42 -21.25 -0.33
CA PRO A 358 -5.58 -21.49 -1.51
C PRO A 358 -4.33 -22.32 -1.17
N VAL A 359 -3.78 -22.18 0.04
CA VAL A 359 -2.65 -23.01 0.51
C VAL A 359 -3.11 -24.45 0.77
N ALA A 360 -4.24 -24.63 1.46
CA ALA A 360 -4.80 -25.93 1.77
C ALA A 360 -5.13 -26.75 0.51
N GLU A 361 -5.72 -26.13 -0.51
CA GLU A 361 -6.04 -26.78 -1.79
C GLU A 361 -4.78 -27.35 -2.46
N ARG A 362 -3.69 -26.56 -2.53
CA ARG A 362 -2.41 -27.03 -3.10
C ARG A 362 -1.74 -28.12 -2.26
N LEU A 363 -1.91 -28.08 -0.94
CA LEU A 363 -1.35 -29.08 -0.02
C LEU A 363 -2.24 -30.32 0.18
N ARG A 364 -3.39 -30.39 -0.52
CA ARG A 364 -4.41 -31.44 -0.42
C ARG A 364 -4.95 -31.59 1.01
N ILE A 365 -5.23 -30.45 1.64
CA ILE A 365 -5.84 -30.35 2.98
C ILE A 365 -7.31 -30.01 2.81
N THR A 366 -8.19 -30.80 3.42
CA THR A 366 -9.63 -30.50 3.47
C THR A 366 -9.91 -29.53 4.60
N LEU A 367 -10.61 -28.44 4.30
CA LEU A 367 -11.03 -27.45 5.29
C LEU A 367 -12.51 -27.61 5.64
N HIS A 368 -12.84 -27.55 6.93
CA HIS A 368 -14.20 -27.50 7.43
C HIS A 368 -14.36 -26.32 8.41
N TRP A 369 -15.24 -25.37 8.07
CA TRP A 369 -15.59 -24.26 8.96
C TRP A 369 -16.92 -24.54 9.67
N ASP A 370 -16.92 -24.45 10.99
CA ASP A 370 -18.13 -24.48 11.81
C ASP A 370 -18.44 -23.07 12.33
N GLY A 371 -19.54 -22.51 11.81
CA GLY A 371 -20.01 -21.17 12.18
C GLY A 371 -20.57 -21.04 13.61
N ASN A 372 -20.94 -22.15 14.25
CA ASN A 372 -21.45 -22.16 15.62
C ASN A 372 -20.31 -22.12 16.63
N THR A 373 -19.31 -22.97 16.43
CA THR A 373 -18.14 -23.05 17.31
C THR A 373 -17.03 -22.08 16.93
N LYS A 374 -17.14 -21.41 15.77
CA LYS A 374 -16.11 -20.54 15.18
C LYS A 374 -14.79 -21.27 15.01
N THR A 375 -14.86 -22.53 14.57
CA THR A 375 -13.69 -23.38 14.38
C THR A 375 -13.42 -23.64 12.90
N LEU A 376 -12.15 -23.60 12.53
CA LEU A 376 -11.63 -24.11 11.26
C LEU A 376 -10.91 -25.42 11.55
N THR A 377 -11.37 -26.52 10.95
CA THR A 377 -10.67 -27.80 11.01
C THR A 377 -9.96 -28.06 9.69
N MET A 378 -8.66 -28.38 9.79
CA MET A 378 -7.80 -28.76 8.67
C MET A 378 -7.55 -30.27 8.74
N PHE A 379 -7.90 -31.00 7.68
CA PHE A 379 -7.70 -32.45 7.59
C PHE A 379 -6.68 -32.81 6.53
N ARG A 380 -5.74 -33.70 6.86
CA ARG A 380 -4.80 -34.31 5.91
C ARG A 380 -4.64 -35.79 6.24
N GLY A 381 -5.23 -36.66 5.42
CA GLY A 381 -5.39 -38.07 5.79
C GLY A 381 -6.15 -38.20 7.11
N ASP A 382 -5.62 -38.98 8.05
CA ASP A 382 -6.22 -39.18 9.37
C ASP A 382 -5.85 -38.09 10.40
N GLN A 383 -5.07 -37.08 9.98
CA GLN A 383 -4.65 -36.00 10.86
C GLN A 383 -5.61 -34.82 10.78
N SER A 384 -5.85 -34.21 11.95
CA SER A 384 -6.68 -33.02 12.09
C SER A 384 -5.96 -31.96 12.90
N LEU A 385 -6.09 -30.70 12.48
CA LEU A 385 -5.80 -29.53 13.29
C LEU A 385 -7.06 -28.67 13.41
N VAL A 386 -7.56 -28.49 14.63
CA VAL A 386 -8.72 -27.65 14.93
C VAL A 386 -8.23 -26.30 15.46
N LEU A 387 -8.61 -25.24 14.78
CA LEU A 387 -8.27 -23.85 15.08
C LEU A 387 -9.54 -23.11 15.51
N THR A 388 -9.52 -22.44 16.66
CA THR A 388 -10.64 -21.61 17.10
C THR A 388 -10.34 -20.14 16.82
N LEU A 389 -11.33 -19.41 16.28
CA LEU A 389 -11.20 -17.99 15.97
C LEU A 389 -10.73 -17.19 17.20
N ASP A 390 -9.75 -16.31 16.99
CA ASP A 390 -9.17 -15.43 18.01
C ASP A 390 -8.56 -16.15 19.23
N GLN A 391 -8.29 -17.47 19.12
CA GLN A 391 -7.59 -18.25 20.14
C GLN A 391 -6.29 -18.85 19.57
N PRO A 392 -5.14 -18.66 20.25
CA PRO A 392 -3.88 -19.28 19.85
C PRO A 392 -3.81 -20.78 20.23
N GLN A 393 -4.69 -21.25 21.10
CA GLN A 393 -4.79 -22.69 21.41
C GLN A 393 -5.51 -23.42 20.27
N ALA A 394 -4.90 -24.50 19.81
CA ALA A 394 -5.41 -25.38 18.78
C ALA A 394 -5.38 -26.84 19.25
N LEU A 395 -6.12 -27.72 18.56
CA LEU A 395 -6.12 -29.16 18.86
C LEU A 395 -5.56 -29.94 17.67
N ARG A 396 -4.37 -30.53 17.84
CA ARG A 396 -3.78 -31.48 16.91
C ARG A 396 -4.18 -32.89 17.31
N ASN A 397 -5.02 -33.56 16.51
CA ASN A 397 -5.55 -34.90 16.81
C ASN A 397 -6.14 -34.98 18.24
N GLY A 398 -6.85 -33.93 18.66
CA GLY A 398 -7.42 -33.79 20.01
C GLY A 398 -6.46 -33.36 21.12
N GLN A 399 -5.14 -33.27 20.85
CA GLN A 399 -4.15 -32.81 21.83
C GLN A 399 -3.88 -31.31 21.67
N PRO A 400 -3.76 -30.56 22.79
CA PRO A 400 -3.54 -29.12 22.74
C PRO A 400 -2.16 -28.77 22.18
N VAL A 401 -2.12 -27.80 21.28
CA VAL A 401 -0.92 -27.14 20.77
C VAL A 401 -1.13 -25.63 20.79
N THR A 402 -0.06 -24.85 20.93
CA THR A 402 -0.13 -23.38 20.97
C THR A 402 0.51 -22.80 19.72
N LEU A 403 -0.26 -21.99 19.00
CA LEU A 403 0.22 -21.18 17.88
C LEU A 403 0.80 -19.86 18.37
N SER A 404 1.75 -19.34 17.61
CA SER A 404 2.30 -17.98 17.72
C SER A 404 1.23 -16.90 17.60
N GLN A 405 0.18 -17.15 16.81
CA GLN A 405 -0.98 -16.27 16.70
C GLN A 405 -2.27 -17.06 16.43
N ALA A 406 -3.41 -16.47 16.80
CA ALA A 406 -4.71 -17.06 16.51
C ALA A 406 -5.06 -17.00 15.01
N LEU A 407 -5.92 -17.93 14.58
CA LEU A 407 -6.71 -17.80 13.36
C LEU A 407 -7.50 -16.49 13.41
N GLN A 408 -7.54 -15.77 12.29
CA GLN A 408 -8.33 -14.54 12.13
C GLN A 408 -9.29 -14.67 10.95
N LEU A 409 -10.42 -13.98 11.04
CA LEU A 409 -11.36 -13.86 9.92
C LEU A 409 -11.30 -12.42 9.39
N ARG A 410 -10.91 -12.24 8.13
CA ARG A 410 -10.88 -10.91 7.47
C ARG A 410 -11.68 -10.97 6.19
N HIS A 411 -12.73 -10.15 6.09
CA HIS A 411 -13.64 -10.11 4.94
C HIS A 411 -14.17 -11.49 4.49
N GLY A 412 -14.39 -12.41 5.43
CA GLY A 412 -14.85 -13.78 5.14
C GLY A 412 -13.73 -14.79 4.84
N THR A 413 -12.48 -14.34 4.75
CA THR A 413 -11.31 -15.20 4.54
C THR A 413 -10.66 -15.57 5.88
N SER A 414 -10.43 -16.86 6.08
CA SER A 414 -9.68 -17.40 7.22
C SER A 414 -8.17 -17.22 6.99
N TYR A 415 -7.53 -16.42 7.83
CA TYR A 415 -6.08 -16.20 7.85
C TYR A 415 -5.46 -16.99 9.00
N VAL A 416 -4.60 -17.96 8.67
CA VAL A 416 -3.94 -18.84 9.65
C VAL A 416 -2.44 -18.57 9.68
N PRO A 417 -1.76 -18.72 10.83
CA PRO A 417 -0.31 -18.71 10.87
C PRO A 417 0.27 -19.75 9.91
N ALA A 418 1.31 -19.39 9.16
CA ALA A 418 1.95 -20.32 8.23
C ALA A 418 2.40 -21.63 8.93
N GLU A 419 2.86 -21.53 10.18
CA GLU A 419 3.24 -22.69 11.00
C GLU A 419 2.07 -23.66 11.28
N ALA A 420 0.81 -23.23 11.17
CA ALA A 420 -0.35 -24.09 11.39
C ALA A 420 -0.33 -25.30 10.43
N PHE A 421 0.12 -25.09 9.19
CA PHE A 421 0.26 -26.16 8.21
C PHE A 421 1.32 -27.19 8.61
N GLY A 422 2.39 -26.77 9.30
CA GLY A 422 3.47 -27.65 9.77
C GLY A 422 3.06 -28.62 10.89
N TYR A 423 1.90 -28.41 11.53
CA TYR A 423 1.35 -29.39 12.47
C TYR A 423 0.74 -30.62 11.78
N LEU A 424 0.50 -30.55 10.46
CA LEU A 424 0.10 -31.69 9.65
C LEU A 424 1.38 -32.34 9.08
N GLN A 425 1.51 -33.65 9.26
CA GLN A 425 2.72 -34.41 8.91
C GLN A 425 3.04 -34.29 7.43
N GLY A 426 4.35 -34.25 7.14
CA GLY A 426 4.86 -34.16 5.78
C GLY A 426 4.62 -32.80 5.13
N ILE A 427 4.43 -31.74 5.93
CA ILE A 427 4.46 -30.35 5.48
C ILE A 427 5.57 -29.65 6.25
N GLU A 428 6.49 -29.06 5.51
CA GLU A 428 7.50 -28.15 6.03
C GLU A 428 7.18 -26.75 5.51
N SER A 429 7.31 -25.75 6.38
CA SER A 429 7.17 -24.34 6.01
C SER A 429 8.46 -23.60 6.31
N SER A 430 8.96 -22.81 5.37
CA SER A 430 10.14 -21.96 5.56
C SER A 430 9.90 -20.57 5.00
N TYR A 431 10.32 -19.54 5.73
CA TYR A 431 10.21 -18.16 5.29
C TYR A 431 11.61 -17.54 5.13
N ASN A 432 11.93 -17.11 3.92
CA ASN A 432 13.08 -16.24 3.66
C ASN A 432 12.62 -14.78 3.73
N GLN A 433 12.99 -14.10 4.80
CA GLN A 433 12.59 -12.71 5.03
C GLN A 433 13.23 -11.73 4.05
N GLU A 434 14.45 -11.98 3.59
CA GLU A 434 15.15 -11.09 2.64
C GLU A 434 14.51 -11.14 1.25
N GLU A 435 14.06 -12.33 0.85
CA GLU A 435 13.38 -12.54 -0.44
C GLU A 435 11.87 -12.31 -0.37
N GLY A 436 11.29 -12.17 0.83
CA GLY A 436 9.84 -12.15 1.00
C GLY A 436 9.18 -13.46 0.56
N ARG A 437 9.88 -14.59 0.68
CA ARG A 437 9.46 -15.89 0.11
C ARG A 437 9.02 -16.84 1.22
N LEU A 438 7.76 -17.26 1.21
CA LEU A 438 7.24 -18.34 2.05
C LEU A 438 7.06 -19.61 1.21
N ASP A 439 7.81 -20.66 1.53
CA ASP A 439 7.66 -21.97 0.93
C ASP A 439 6.92 -22.93 1.85
N PHE A 440 5.96 -23.65 1.28
CA PHE A 440 5.44 -24.90 1.81
C PHE A 440 5.95 -26.06 0.94
N ARG A 441 6.61 -27.03 1.58
CA ARG A 441 7.11 -28.24 0.92
C ARG A 441 6.39 -29.45 1.48
N THR A 442 5.92 -30.32 0.60
CA THR A 442 5.49 -31.64 1.00
C THR A 442 6.65 -32.60 0.84
N GLY A 443 7.02 -33.33 1.90
CA GLY A 443 7.98 -34.41 1.77
C GLY A 443 7.41 -35.45 0.81
N GLU A 444 7.97 -35.55 -0.40
CA GLU A 444 7.84 -36.78 -1.17
C GLU A 444 8.47 -37.88 -0.31
N ASN A 445 7.71 -38.94 -0.03
CA ASN A 445 8.32 -40.18 0.41
C ASN A 445 9.50 -40.48 -0.52
N ASN A 446 10.69 -40.69 0.04
CA ASN A 446 11.75 -41.45 -0.62
C ASN A 446 11.14 -42.76 -1.13
N GLY A 447 10.83 -42.83 -2.42
CA GLY A 447 10.02 -43.92 -2.96
C GLY A 447 9.92 -43.88 -4.47
N GLN A 448 11.02 -44.31 -5.11
CA GLN A 448 11.18 -44.63 -6.54
C GLN A 448 11.34 -43.44 -7.49
N GLN A 449 12.61 -43.12 -7.77
CA GLN A 449 13.02 -42.66 -9.09
C GLN A 449 12.42 -43.61 -10.16
N PRO A 450 11.85 -43.10 -11.26
CA PRO A 450 11.75 -43.90 -12.46
C PRO A 450 13.18 -44.22 -12.91
N GLN A 451 13.57 -45.48 -12.81
CA GLN A 451 14.75 -46.03 -13.47
C GLN A 451 14.54 -45.94 -15.00
N PRO A 452 15.64 -45.80 -15.76
CA PRO A 452 15.70 -45.05 -17.03
C PRO A 452 14.82 -45.56 -18.17
#